data_AF-A0A7X8QFC8-F1
#
_entry.id   AF-A0A7X8QFC8-F1
#
_cell.length_a   1.000
_cell.length_b   1.000
_cell.length_c   1.000
_cell.angle_alpha   90.00
_cell.angle_beta   90.00
_cell.angle_gamma   90.00
#
_symmetry.space_group_name_H-M   'P 1'
#
loop_
_entity.id
_entity.type
_entity.pdbx_description
1 polymer ?
#
loop_
_entity_poly.entity_id
_entity_poly.type
_entity_poly.pdbx_seq_one_letter_code
_entity_poly.pdbx_strand_id
1 'polypeptide(L)' 'MTKEEFLKLDDAGKLSFLNSEAATKDFAQISAEIGMTKAELGKIGFYYVGNKFLLKPMKGYGTTERSGNEYKDR' A
#
# COMPACT_ATOMS: atom_id res chain seq x y z
N MET A 1 1.53 -7.06 -14.76
CA MET A 1 1.04 -5.66 -14.75
C MET A 1 2.19 -4.76 -14.33
N THR A 2 2.42 -3.58 -14.94
CA THR A 2 3.52 -2.69 -14.53
C THR A 2 3.12 -1.83 -13.33
N LYS A 3 4.10 -1.31 -12.58
CA LYS A 3 3.89 -0.43 -11.40
C LYS A 3 2.98 0.76 -11.72
N GLU A 4 3.14 1.36 -12.89
CA GLU A 4 2.41 2.55 -13.32
C GLU A 4 0.94 2.24 -13.61
N GLU A 5 0.67 1.11 -14.26
CA GLU A 5 -0.69 0.61 -14.50
C GLU A 5 -1.39 0.27 -13.17
N PHE A 6 -0.64 -0.29 -12.21
CA PHE A 6 -1.15 -0.54 -10.85
C PHE A 6 -1.52 0.74 -10.10
N LEU A 7 -0.72 1.80 -10.22
CA LEU A 7 -0.99 3.07 -9.58
C LEU A 7 -2.23 3.78 -10.14
N LYS A 8 -2.49 3.64 -11.45
CA LYS A 8 -3.64 4.25 -12.14
C LYS A 8 -5.00 3.62 -11.80
N LEU A 9 -5.04 2.37 -11.34
CA LEU A 9 -6.31 1.72 -10.98
C LEU A 9 -6.98 2.40 -9.77
N ASP A 10 -8.30 2.31 -9.69
CA ASP A 10 -9.03 2.63 -8.46
C ASP A 10 -8.67 1.70 -7.31
N ASP A 11 -8.89 2.16 -6.07
CA ASP A 11 -8.55 1.38 -4.87
C ASP A 11 -9.26 0.01 -4.83
N ALA A 12 -10.49 -0.08 -5.35
CA ALA A 12 -11.22 -1.35 -5.51
C ALA A 12 -10.57 -2.27 -6.56
N GLY A 13 -10.11 -1.71 -7.69
CA GLY A 13 -9.44 -2.45 -8.75
C GLY A 13 -8.09 -3.01 -8.28
N LYS A 14 -7.30 -2.18 -7.58
CA LYS A 14 -6.04 -2.59 -6.93
C LYS A 14 -6.28 -3.73 -5.94
N LEU A 15 -7.31 -3.64 -5.10
CA LEU A 15 -7.64 -4.68 -4.11
C LEU A 15 -8.03 -6.01 -4.77
N SER A 16 -8.81 -5.96 -5.84
CA SER A 16 -9.25 -7.14 -6.58
C SER A 16 -8.09 -7.86 -7.26
N PHE A 17 -7.20 -7.09 -7.91
CA PHE A 17 -5.97 -7.62 -8.52
C PHE A 17 -5.08 -8.28 -7.47
N LEU A 18 -4.78 -7.57 -6.38
CA LEU A 18 -3.93 -8.08 -5.31
C LEU A 18 -4.48 -9.36 -4.66
N ASN A 19 -5.79 -9.44 -4.44
CA ASN A 19 -6.40 -10.65 -3.86
C ASN A 19 -6.49 -11.80 -4.87
N SER A 20 -6.63 -11.52 -6.16
CA SER A 20 -6.57 -12.56 -7.22
C SER A 20 -5.18 -13.19 -7.27
N GLU A 21 -4.13 -12.37 -7.20
CA GLU A 21 -2.76 -12.86 -7.16
C GLU A 21 -2.44 -13.59 -5.83
N ALA A 22 -2.93 -13.07 -4.70
CA ALA A 22 -2.76 -13.68 -3.37
C ALA A 22 -3.41 -15.06 -3.21
N ALA A 23 -4.33 -15.44 -4.11
CA ALA A 23 -4.90 -16.78 -4.13
C ALA A 23 -3.88 -17.86 -4.54
N THR A 24 -2.81 -17.48 -5.24
CA THR A 24 -1.83 -18.42 -5.81
C THR A 24 -0.39 -18.10 -5.43
N LYS A 25 -0.09 -16.85 -5.08
CA LYS A 25 1.26 -16.35 -4.83
C LYS A 25 1.39 -15.74 -3.44
N ASP A 26 2.59 -15.81 -2.90
CA ASP A 26 2.93 -15.17 -1.64
C ASP A 26 3.20 -13.67 -1.82
N PHE A 27 3.08 -12.90 -0.73
CA PHE A 27 3.28 -11.44 -0.76
C PHE A 27 4.61 -11.04 -1.42
N ALA A 28 5.69 -11.77 -1.16
CA ALA A 28 7.01 -11.49 -1.71
C ALA A 28 7.05 -11.63 -3.25
N GLN A 29 6.34 -12.61 -3.81
CA GLN A 29 6.26 -12.82 -5.26
C GLN A 29 5.43 -11.72 -5.92
N ILE A 30 4.30 -11.37 -5.32
CA ILE A 30 3.42 -10.29 -5.79
C ILE A 30 4.18 -8.96 -5.75
N SER A 31 4.88 -8.67 -4.64
CA SER A 31 5.73 -7.48 -4.49
C SER A 31 6.79 -7.37 -5.59
N ALA A 32 7.45 -8.49 -5.90
CA ALA A 32 8.47 -8.56 -6.95
C ALA A 32 7.89 -8.34 -8.36
N GLU A 33 6.70 -8.89 -8.64
CA GLU A 33 6.06 -8.78 -9.94
C GLU A 33 5.55 -7.36 -10.24
N ILE A 34 4.97 -6.69 -9.26
CA ILE A 34 4.48 -5.31 -9.42
C ILE A 34 5.61 -4.27 -9.21
N GLY A 35 6.78 -4.70 -8.72
CA GLY A 35 7.89 -3.82 -8.37
C GLY A 35 7.55 -2.87 -7.21
N MET A 36 6.75 -3.32 -6.25
CA MET A 36 6.33 -2.52 -5.10
C MET A 36 6.81 -3.13 -3.79
N THR A 37 7.26 -2.29 -2.87
CA THR A 37 7.60 -2.72 -1.52
C THR A 37 6.38 -2.67 -0.59
N LYS A 38 6.44 -3.40 0.52
CA LYS A 38 5.43 -3.32 1.60
C LYS A 38 5.18 -1.89 2.07
N ALA A 39 6.23 -1.07 2.14
CA ALA A 39 6.12 0.32 2.54
C ALA A 39 5.34 1.16 1.52
N GLU A 40 5.57 0.96 0.22
CA GLU A 40 4.84 1.64 -0.86
C GLU A 40 3.35 1.26 -0.84
N LEU A 41 3.04 -0.05 -0.73
CA LEU A 41 1.66 -0.52 -0.60
C LEU A 41 0.98 0.06 0.64
N GLY A 42 1.69 0.08 1.78
CA GLY A 42 1.20 0.66 3.03
C GLY A 42 0.89 2.15 2.95
N LYS A 43 1.68 2.94 2.18
CA LYS A 43 1.44 4.36 1.91
C LYS A 43 0.17 4.59 1.09
N ILE A 44 -0.10 3.70 0.13
CA ILE A 44 -1.32 3.75 -0.69
C ILE A 44 -2.54 3.28 0.13
N GLY A 45 -2.31 2.53 1.21
CA GLY A 45 -3.33 2.05 2.12
C GLY A 45 -3.61 0.55 2.00
N PHE A 46 -2.77 -0.22 1.31
CA PHE A 46 -2.90 -1.67 1.16
C PHE A 46 -2.03 -2.42 2.15
N TYR A 47 -2.62 -3.42 2.81
CA TYR A 47 -1.95 -4.26 3.80
C TYR A 47 -2.21 -5.72 3.48
N TYR A 48 -1.19 -6.56 3.65
CA TYR A 48 -1.32 -8.00 3.54
C TYR A 48 -1.43 -8.62 4.93
N VAL A 49 -2.54 -9.32 5.20
CA VAL A 49 -2.82 -9.95 6.51
C VAL A 49 -3.35 -11.37 6.27
N GLY A 50 -2.64 -12.36 6.78
CA GLY A 50 -2.89 -13.76 6.45
C GLY A 50 -2.66 -13.98 4.96
N ASN A 51 -3.67 -14.51 4.25
CA ASN A 51 -3.60 -14.79 2.81
C ASN A 51 -4.42 -13.80 1.97
N LYS A 52 -4.69 -12.59 2.47
CA LYS A 52 -5.49 -11.59 1.75
C LYS A 52 -4.96 -10.18 1.91
N PHE A 53 -5.17 -9.38 0.88
CA PHE A 53 -4.96 -7.94 0.92
C PHE A 53 -6.20 -7.24 1.45
N LEU A 54 -5.98 -6.26 2.31
CA LEU A 54 -6.99 -5.37 2.87
C LEU A 54 -6.66 -3.93 2.50
N LEU A 55 -7.70 -3.17 2.19
CA LEU A 55 -7.63 -1.72 2.08
C LEU A 55 -7.86 -1.12 3.47
N LYS A 56 -7.04 -0.14 3.84
CA LYS A 56 -7.20 0.60 5.08
C LYS A 56 -8.50 1.41 5.02
N PRO A 57 -9.45 1.22 5.96
CA PRO A 57 -10.74 1.91 5.91
C PRO A 57 -10.61 3.43 6.10
N MET A 58 -9.55 3.89 6.76
CA MET A 58 -9.19 5.30 6.92
C MET A 58 -7.77 5.50 6.40
N LYS A 59 -7.57 6.26 5.32
CA LYS A 59 -6.26 6.79 4.91
C LYS A 59 -5.82 7.78 5.99
N GLY A 60 -5.33 7.28 7.12
CA GLY A 60 -4.81 8.12 8.20
C GLY A 60 -3.75 9.07 7.65
N TYR A 61 -3.61 10.25 8.27
CA TYR A 61 -2.64 11.30 7.91
C TYR A 61 -1.27 10.69 7.57
N GLY A 62 -1.01 10.46 6.28
CA GLY A 62 0.19 9.75 5.80
C GLY A 62 1.47 10.56 6.01
N THR A 63 1.29 11.84 6.28
CA THR A 63 2.32 12.78 6.69
C THR A 63 1.71 13.54 7.86
N THR A 64 2.25 13.35 9.07
CA THR A 64 2.09 14.39 10.09
C THR A 64 2.82 15.61 9.53
N GLU A 65 2.09 16.59 9.01
CA GLU A 65 2.67 17.91 8.81
C GLU A 65 3.14 18.39 10.17
N ARG A 66 4.44 18.63 10.31
CA ARG A 66 4.95 19.27 11.52
C ARG A 66 4.29 20.64 11.60
N SER A 67 3.61 20.94 12.71
CA SER A 67 2.85 22.18 12.86
C SER A 67 3.73 23.45 12.96
N GLY A 68 5.05 23.32 12.76
CA GLY A 68 6.02 24.41 12.89
C GLY A 68 6.25 24.91 14.33
N ASN A 69 5.54 24.34 15.31
CA ASN A 69 5.53 24.82 16.70
C ASN A 69 6.42 23.97 17.64
N GLU A 70 7.31 23.16 17.07
CA GLU A 70 8.30 22.39 17.81
C GLU A 70 9.29 23.38 18.43
N TYR A 71 9.12 23.64 19.74
CA TYR A 71 10.03 24.45 20.54
C TYR A 71 11.45 23.88 20.37
N LYS A 72 12.34 24.65 19.74
CA LYS A 72 13.75 24.29 19.65
C LYS A 72 14.35 24.42 21.04
N ASP A 73 14.48 23.31 21.75
CA ASP A 73 15.40 23.21 22.88
C ASP A 73 16.83 23.44 22.34
N ARG A 74 17.34 24.66 22.49
CA ARG A 74 18.74 25.01 22.30
C ARG A 74 19.15 26.05 23.33
#